data_AF-A0A2E1BK49-F1
#
_entry.id   AF-A0A2E1BK49-F1
#
_cell.length_a   1.000
_cell.length_b   1.000
_cell.length_c   1.000
_cell.angle_alpha   90.00
_cell.angle_beta   90.00
_cell.angle_gamma   90.00
#
_symmetry.space_group_name_H-M   'P 1'
#
loop_
_entity.id
_entity.type
_entity.pdbx_description
1 polymer ?
#
loop_
_entity_poly.entity_id
_entity_poly.type
_entity_poly.pdbx_seq_one_letter_code
_entity_poly.pdbx_strand_id
1 'polypeptide(L)'
;MNKNEYINILQNPSEINKEQIGFINSLIKDFPFFQSSRAIYLKVLKNSENFKYNQELKLTAAYTTDRSILFDFITSNEFQQEKIVFNKNELKNVKLLDKKKEKTKNQIVEFQKDEMHTFSEWLTVSKFKPIDRNSKKK
;
A
#
# COMPACT_ATOMS: atom_id res chain seq x y z
N MET A 1 13.83 18.74 -8.12
CA MET A 1 14.57 17.48 -7.91
C MET A 1 15.08 16.99 -9.25
N ASN A 2 16.32 16.49 -9.29
CA ASN A 2 16.89 15.96 -10.53
C ASN A 2 16.63 14.43 -10.66
N LYS A 3 16.86 13.86 -11.85
CA LYS A 3 16.64 12.43 -12.11
C LYS A 3 17.49 11.54 -11.20
N ASN A 4 18.76 11.89 -11.00
CA ASN A 4 19.70 11.08 -10.22
C ASN A 4 19.33 11.08 -8.74
N GLU A 5 18.85 12.21 -8.23
CA GLU A 5 18.37 12.38 -6.87
C GLU A 5 17.12 11.51 -6.63
N TYR A 6 16.19 11.44 -7.59
CA TYR A 6 15.07 10.51 -7.49
C TYR A 6 15.50 9.05 -7.49
N ILE A 7 16.48 8.68 -8.33
CA ILE A 7 17.03 7.33 -8.36
C ILE A 7 17.68 6.99 -7.03
N ASN A 8 18.42 7.93 -6.42
CA ASN A 8 19.04 7.73 -5.11
C ASN A 8 17.98 7.50 -4.03
N ILE A 9 16.87 8.24 -4.06
CA ILE A 9 15.73 8.04 -3.14
C ILE A 9 15.10 6.65 -3.33
N LEU A 10 14.97 6.17 -4.57
CA LEU A 10 14.43 4.83 -4.83
C LEU A 10 15.33 3.72 -4.27
N GLN A 11 16.64 3.93 -4.28
CA GLN A 11 17.61 2.99 -3.72
C GLN A 11 17.57 3.02 -2.18
N ASN A 12 17.42 4.21 -1.58
CA ASN A 12 17.46 4.41 -0.14
C ASN A 12 16.26 5.24 0.36
N PRO A 13 15.05 4.65 0.43
CA PRO A 13 13.82 5.37 0.78
C PRO A 13 13.72 5.77 2.26
N SER A 14 14.69 5.41 3.09
CA SER A 14 14.69 5.66 4.54
C SER A 14 15.10 7.09 4.92
N GLU A 15 15.87 7.79 4.07
CA GLU A 15 16.44 9.11 4.35
C GLU A 15 15.95 10.12 3.31
N ILE A 16 14.80 10.74 3.58
CA ILE A 16 14.18 11.72 2.67
C ILE A 16 13.95 13.03 3.42
N ASN A 17 14.38 14.14 2.84
CA ASN A 17 14.21 15.47 3.42
C ASN A 17 12.81 16.05 3.14
N LYS A 18 12.45 17.14 3.84
CA LYS A 18 11.12 17.77 3.69
C LYS A 18 10.86 18.32 2.28
N GLU A 19 11.89 18.84 1.61
CA GLU A 19 11.77 19.41 0.26
C GLU A 19 11.50 18.32 -0.78
N GLN A 20 12.19 17.19 -0.68
CA GLN A 20 12.00 15.98 -1.49
C GLN A 20 10.61 15.40 -1.27
N ILE A 21 10.10 15.37 -0.03
CA ILE A 21 8.71 14.98 0.25
C ILE A 21 7.72 15.91 -0.45
N GLY A 22 7.98 17.23 -0.44
CA GLY A 22 7.18 18.21 -1.17
C GLY A 22 7.14 17.92 -2.67
N PHE A 23 8.29 17.61 -3.25
CA PHE A 23 8.42 17.26 -4.67
C PHE A 23 7.76 15.91 -5.02
N ILE A 24 7.89 14.89 -4.17
CA ILE A 24 7.22 13.60 -4.37
C ILE A 24 5.70 13.79 -4.34
N ASN A 25 5.18 14.63 -3.43
CA ASN A 25 3.76 14.96 -3.41
C ASN A 25 3.29 15.69 -4.67
N SER A 26 4.07 16.63 -5.20
CA SER A 26 3.74 17.28 -6.47
C SER A 26 3.74 16.27 -7.62
N LEU A 27 4.73 15.35 -7.67
CA LEU A 27 4.76 14.27 -8.66
C LEU A 27 3.54 13.36 -8.59
N ILE A 28 3.10 12.98 -7.40
CA ILE A 28 1.90 12.15 -7.23
C ILE A 28 0.65 12.90 -7.70
N LYS A 29 0.59 14.22 -7.48
CA LYS A 29 -0.53 15.05 -7.93
C LYS A 29 -0.57 15.16 -9.46
N ASP A 30 0.57 15.40 -10.08
CA ASP A 30 0.69 15.59 -11.53
C ASP A 30 0.61 14.26 -12.29
N PHE A 31 1.11 13.18 -11.68
CA PHE A 31 1.16 11.83 -12.24
C PHE A 31 0.57 10.79 -11.26
N PRO A 32 -0.77 10.73 -11.12
CA PRO A 32 -1.42 9.86 -10.12
C PRO A 32 -1.11 8.36 -10.24
N PHE A 33 -0.70 7.88 -11.41
CA PHE A 33 -0.35 6.49 -11.66
C PHE A 33 1.14 6.18 -11.46
N PHE A 34 1.94 7.14 -10.99
CA PHE A 34 3.37 6.92 -10.77
C PHE A 34 3.63 6.11 -9.48
N GLN A 35 3.56 4.79 -9.63
CA GLN A 35 3.57 3.82 -8.53
C GLN A 35 4.78 3.97 -7.60
N SER A 36 5.97 4.21 -8.16
CA SER A 36 7.20 4.31 -7.37
C SER A 36 7.18 5.52 -6.43
N SER A 37 6.66 6.68 -6.88
CA SER A 37 6.50 7.85 -6.03
C SER A 37 5.49 7.60 -4.91
N ARG A 38 4.39 6.91 -5.19
CA ARG A 38 3.41 6.52 -4.17
C ARG A 38 4.00 5.57 -3.13
N ALA A 39 4.76 4.56 -3.58
CA ALA A 39 5.43 3.62 -2.68
C ALA A 39 6.44 4.33 -1.76
N ILE A 40 7.25 5.24 -2.32
CA ILE A 40 8.17 6.07 -1.52
C ILE A 40 7.39 6.88 -0.48
N TYR A 41 6.34 7.60 -0.91
CA TYR A 41 5.55 8.44 -0.01
C TYR A 41 4.89 7.62 1.11
N LEU A 42 4.38 6.43 0.77
CA LEU A 42 3.85 5.48 1.74
C LEU A 42 4.89 5.06 2.79
N LYS A 43 6.14 4.81 2.38
CA LYS A 43 7.25 4.48 3.29
C LYS A 43 7.58 5.65 4.22
N VAL A 44 7.62 6.87 3.71
CA VAL A 44 7.82 8.09 4.52
C VAL A 44 6.73 8.21 5.60
N LEU A 45 5.47 8.01 5.22
CA LEU A 45 4.35 8.06 6.17
C LEU A 45 4.43 6.96 7.21
N LYS A 46 4.88 5.77 6.84
CA LYS A 46 5.10 4.66 7.77
C LYS A 46 6.18 5.01 8.79
N ASN A 47 7.36 5.42 8.32
CA ASN A 47 8.51 5.73 9.16
C ASN A 47 8.28 6.93 10.09
N SER A 48 7.41 7.86 9.70
CA SER A 48 7.02 9.01 10.51
C SER A 48 5.80 8.76 11.40
N GLU A 49 5.31 7.52 11.46
CA GLU A 49 4.09 7.14 12.18
C GLU A 49 2.90 8.09 11.90
N ASN A 50 2.73 8.46 10.63
CA ASN A 50 1.76 9.47 10.26
C ASN A 50 0.33 8.89 10.21
N PHE A 51 -0.65 9.60 10.79
CA PHE A 51 -2.06 9.21 10.77
C PHE A 51 -2.65 9.02 9.35
N LYS A 52 -2.07 9.67 8.33
CA LYS A 52 -2.48 9.52 6.93
C LYS A 52 -2.04 8.20 6.30
N TYR A 53 -1.13 7.45 6.94
CA TYR A 53 -0.56 6.22 6.41
C TYR A 53 -1.63 5.23 5.93
N ASN A 54 -2.64 4.93 6.76
CA ASN A 54 -3.68 3.95 6.42
C ASN A 54 -4.50 4.36 5.18
N GLN A 55 -4.74 5.67 4.98
CA GLN A 55 -5.45 6.17 3.81
C GLN A 55 -4.58 6.04 2.55
N GLU A 56 -3.33 6.45 2.63
CA GLU A 56 -2.38 6.33 1.52
C GLU A 56 -2.05 4.89 1.17
N LEU A 57 -2.06 3.98 2.13
CA LEU A 57 -1.90 2.54 1.88
C LEU A 57 -2.99 2.01 0.96
N LYS A 58 -4.25 2.37 1.23
CA LYS A 58 -5.39 1.97 0.39
C LYS A 58 -5.32 2.58 -1.00
N LEU A 59 -4.97 3.87 -1.09
CA LEU A 59 -4.80 4.54 -2.38
C LEU A 59 -3.66 3.89 -3.17
N THR A 60 -2.49 3.73 -2.58
CA THR A 60 -1.34 3.10 -3.22
C THR A 60 -1.69 1.70 -3.71
N ALA A 61 -2.37 0.88 -2.90
CA ALA A 61 -2.81 -0.45 -3.31
C ALA A 61 -3.84 -0.48 -4.45
N ALA A 62 -4.58 0.61 -4.67
CA ALA A 62 -5.47 0.78 -5.82
C ALA A 62 -4.70 1.17 -7.09
N TYR A 63 -3.59 1.89 -6.95
CA TYR A 63 -2.72 2.30 -8.06
C TYR A 63 -1.61 1.28 -8.36
N THR A 64 -1.33 0.33 -7.48
CA THR A 64 -0.33 -0.72 -7.69
C THR A 64 -0.91 -1.90 -8.50
N THR A 65 -0.12 -2.42 -9.43
CA THR A 65 -0.46 -3.56 -10.28
C THR A 65 -0.41 -4.90 -9.54
N ASP A 66 0.61 -5.09 -8.70
CA ASP A 66 0.79 -6.29 -7.88
C ASP A 66 0.80 -5.93 -6.39
N ARG A 67 -0.25 -6.34 -5.67
CA ARG A 67 -0.40 -6.07 -4.24
C ARG A 67 0.54 -6.93 -3.38
N SER A 68 1.04 -8.04 -3.91
CA SER A 68 2.02 -8.89 -3.23
C SER A 68 3.34 -8.13 -3.09
N ILE A 69 3.82 -7.50 -4.17
CA ILE A 69 5.02 -6.65 -4.15
C ILE A 69 4.85 -5.47 -3.20
N LEU A 70 3.68 -4.82 -3.20
CA LEU A 70 3.39 -3.75 -2.24
C LEU A 70 3.40 -4.27 -0.79
N PHE A 71 2.81 -5.43 -0.55
CA PHE A 71 2.76 -6.06 0.76
C PHE A 71 4.16 -6.42 1.26
N ASP A 72 5.00 -7.01 0.42
CA ASP A 72 6.40 -7.28 0.73
C ASP A 72 7.14 -5.98 1.05
N PHE A 73 6.95 -4.93 0.25
CA PHE A 73 7.58 -3.62 0.47
C PHE A 73 7.21 -2.96 1.81
N ILE A 74 5.96 -3.09 2.26
CA ILE A 74 5.52 -2.51 3.53
C ILE A 74 5.84 -3.40 4.73
N THR A 75 5.98 -4.71 4.57
CA THR A 75 6.28 -5.65 5.66
C THR A 75 7.77 -5.93 5.83
N SER A 76 8.59 -5.73 4.80
CA SER A 76 10.03 -5.92 4.88
C SER A 76 10.77 -4.72 5.49
N ASN A 77 11.83 -5.02 6.24
CA ASN A 77 12.73 -4.00 6.78
C ASN A 77 13.66 -3.44 5.68
N GLU A 78 14.11 -4.30 4.77
CA GLU A 78 14.95 -3.95 3.62
C GLU A 78 14.26 -4.37 2.32
N PHE A 79 14.44 -3.56 1.27
CA PHE A 79 14.02 -3.94 -0.07
C PHE A 79 15.04 -4.95 -0.62
N GLN A 80 14.75 -6.24 -0.47
CA GLN A 80 15.54 -7.26 -1.13
C GLN A 80 15.14 -7.29 -2.59
N GLN A 81 16.03 -6.78 -3.45
CA GLN A 81 15.88 -6.86 -4.89
C GLN A 81 16.11 -8.30 -5.33
N GLU A 82 15.19 -9.19 -4.98
CA GLU A 82 15.21 -10.57 -5.48
C GLU A 82 15.10 -10.51 -7.00
N LYS A 83 15.94 -11.29 -7.70
CA LYS A 83 15.76 -11.52 -9.14
C LYS A 83 14.36 -12.09 -9.29
N ILE A 84 13.44 -11.34 -9.92
CA ILE A 84 12.04 -11.77 -10.09
C ILE A 84 12.05 -13.09 -10.88
N VAL A 85 11.97 -14.22 -10.18
CA VAL A 85 11.67 -15.52 -10.75
C VAL A 85 10.18 -15.72 -10.55
N PHE A 86 9.39 -15.49 -11.62
CA PHE A 86 7.95 -15.75 -11.60
C PHE A 86 7.69 -17.23 -11.32
N ASN A 87 7.46 -17.61 -10.06
CA ASN A 87 7.01 -18.94 -9.71
C ASN A 87 5.50 -18.90 -9.42
N LYS A 88 4.73 -19.47 -10.35
CA LYS A 88 3.27 -19.28 -10.49
C LYS A 88 2.41 -20.04 -9.47
N ASN A 89 3.02 -20.71 -8.48
CA ASN A 89 2.42 -21.87 -7.81
C ASN A 89 2.05 -21.69 -6.32
N GLU A 90 2.20 -20.52 -5.72
CA GLU A 90 1.96 -20.31 -4.28
C GLU A 90 0.57 -19.69 -4.00
N LEU A 91 -0.50 -20.34 -4.45
CA LEU A 91 -1.87 -20.07 -4.00
C LEU A 91 -2.46 -21.36 -3.42
N LYS A 92 -2.17 -21.64 -2.14
CA LYS A 92 -2.79 -22.76 -1.41
C LYS A 92 -3.41 -22.32 -0.08
N ASN A 93 -4.74 -22.29 -0.12
CA ASN A 93 -5.73 -22.53 0.93
C ASN A 93 -5.24 -22.68 2.39
N VAL A 94 -5.66 -21.77 3.28
CA VAL A 94 -5.89 -22.06 4.71
C VAL A 94 -7.12 -21.30 5.23
N LYS A 95 -7.90 -21.98 6.08
CA LYS A 95 -9.21 -21.61 6.63
C LYS A 95 -9.22 -20.32 7.45
N LEU A 96 -10.34 -19.61 7.32
CA LEU A 96 -10.74 -18.40 8.04
C LEU A 96 -10.78 -18.60 9.56
N LEU A 97 -10.11 -17.69 10.28
CA LEU A 97 -10.35 -17.43 11.69
C LEU A 97 -10.52 -15.92 11.86
N ASP A 98 -11.78 -15.51 11.94
CA ASP A 98 -12.21 -14.17 12.27
C ASP A 98 -11.69 -13.76 13.66
N LYS A 99 -10.52 -13.14 13.73
CA LYS A 99 -10.14 -12.29 14.87
C LYS A 99 -10.35 -10.84 14.48
N LYS A 100 -11.59 -10.37 14.67
CA LYS A 100 -11.90 -8.94 14.74
C LYS A 100 -11.09 -8.33 15.90
N LYS A 101 -9.93 -7.76 15.60
CA LYS A 101 -9.29 -6.77 16.48
C LYS A 101 -9.81 -5.41 16.03
N GLU A 102 -10.78 -4.87 16.76
CA GLU A 102 -11.18 -3.48 16.61
C GLU A 102 -9.97 -2.60 16.97
N LYS A 103 -9.21 -2.18 15.96
CA LYS A 103 -8.21 -1.12 16.11
C LYS A 103 -8.94 0.21 15.92
N THR A 104 -8.75 1.13 16.87
CA THR A 104 -9.32 2.48 16.81
C THR A 104 -8.90 3.17 15.51
N LYS A 105 -9.79 4.00 14.95
CA LYS A 105 -9.67 4.64 13.63
C LYS A 105 -8.34 5.38 13.36
N ASN A 106 -7.58 5.69 14.41
CA ASN A 106 -6.37 6.49 14.36
C ASN A 106 -5.08 5.68 14.61
N GLN A 107 -5.16 4.37 14.89
CA GLN A 107 -3.96 3.55 15.04
C GLN A 107 -3.45 3.07 13.69
N ILE A 108 -2.13 3.17 13.48
CA ILE A 108 -1.45 2.61 12.31
C ILE A 108 -1.66 1.10 12.30
N VAL A 109 -2.14 0.58 11.17
CA VAL A 109 -2.30 -0.86 11.00
C VAL A 109 -1.01 -1.42 10.45
N GLU A 110 -0.26 -2.10 11.31
CA GLU A 110 0.86 -2.94 10.89
C GLU A 110 0.37 -4.34 10.52
N PHE A 111 0.98 -4.89 9.47
CA PHE A 111 0.78 -6.25 8.99
C PHE A 111 2.07 -7.04 9.19
N GLN A 112 1.94 -8.30 9.61
CA GLN A 112 3.05 -9.24 9.63
C GLN A 112 3.19 -9.94 8.26
N LYS A 113 4.38 -10.47 7.93
CA LYS A 113 4.67 -11.05 6.60
C LYS A 113 3.79 -12.25 6.25
N ASP A 114 3.24 -12.95 7.24
CA ASP A 114 2.31 -14.07 7.09
C ASP A 114 0.84 -13.64 6.87
N GLU A 115 0.53 -12.34 6.92
CA GLU A 115 -0.83 -11.80 6.84
C GLU A 115 -1.24 -11.30 5.43
N MET A 116 -0.63 -11.81 4.35
CA MET A 116 -0.88 -11.33 2.98
C MET A 116 -2.35 -11.48 2.54
N HIS A 117 -3.00 -12.57 2.93
CA HIS A 117 -4.42 -12.80 2.63
C HIS A 117 -5.31 -11.83 3.41
N THR A 118 -5.02 -11.61 4.69
CA THR A 118 -5.70 -10.62 5.53
C THR A 118 -5.54 -9.21 4.98
N PHE A 119 -4.35 -8.86 4.48
CA PHE A 119 -4.09 -7.58 3.82
C PHE A 119 -4.97 -7.39 2.59
N SER A 120 -5.05 -8.43 1.74
CA SER A 120 -5.89 -8.39 0.54
C SER A 120 -7.36 -8.19 0.90
N GLU A 121 -7.88 -8.91 1.88
CA GLU A 121 -9.24 -8.75 2.38
C GLU A 121 -9.48 -7.35 2.97
N TRP A 122 -8.53 -6.83 3.73
CA TRP A 122 -8.59 -5.49 4.32
C TRP A 122 -8.66 -4.38 3.26
N LEU A 123 -8.00 -4.57 2.12
CA LEU A 123 -8.13 -3.68 0.97
C LEU A 123 -9.50 -3.78 0.30
N THR A 124 -10.18 -4.93 0.38
CA THR A 124 -11.49 -5.14 -0.24
C THR A 124 -12.68 -4.59 0.54
N VAL A 125 -12.46 -3.75 1.56
CA VAL A 125 -13.55 -3.26 2.43
C VAL A 125 -14.40 -2.21 1.71
N SER A 126 -15.22 -2.72 0.79
CA SER A 126 -16.57 -2.31 0.48
C SER A 126 -17.19 -3.41 -0.39
N LYS A 127 -17.70 -4.48 0.25
CA LYS A 127 -18.78 -5.26 -0.38
C LYS A 127 -20.01 -4.35 -0.41
N PHE A 128 -20.03 -3.39 -1.33
CA PHE A 128 -21.20 -2.55 -1.56
C PHE A 128 -22.35 -3.49 -1.88
N LYS A 129 -23.40 -3.49 -1.05
CA LYS A 129 -24.67 -4.11 -1.45
C LYS A 129 -25.15 -3.33 -2.67
N PRO A 130 -25.36 -3.97 -3.83
CA PRO A 130 -25.92 -3.29 -5.00
C PRO A 130 -27.22 -2.59 -4.61
N ILE A 131 -27.44 -1.37 -5.10
CA ILE A 131 -28.70 -0.66 -4.89
C ILE A 131 -29.81 -1.46 -5.59
N ASP A 132 -30.83 -1.88 -4.84
CA ASP A 132 -32.01 -2.52 -5.42
C ASP A 132 -32.82 -1.48 -6.20
N ARG A 133 -32.67 -1.51 -7.53
CA ARG A 133 -33.35 -0.60 -8.46
C ARG A 133 -34.80 -1.01 -8.74
N ASN A 134 -35.26 -2.18 -8.29
CA ASN A 134 -36.61 -2.67 -8.57
C ASN A 134 -37.69 -2.11 -7.62
N SER A 135 -37.31 -1.41 -6.55
CA SER A 135 -38.24 -0.89 -5.53
C SER A 135 -39.01 0.39 -5.91
N LYS A 136 -38.68 1.04 -7.04
CA LYS A 136 -39.41 2.22 -7.57
C LYS A 136 -40.18 1.89 -8.85
N LYS A 137 -41.14 0.99 -8.75
CA LYS A 137 -42.31 0.95 -9.63
C LYS A 137 -43.55 0.87 -8.76
N LYS A 138 -44.05 2.02 -8.33
CA LYS A 138 -45.44 2.31 -7.97
C LYS A 138 -45.60 3.81 -7.77
#